data_AF-U3JMJ2-F1
#
_entry.id   AF-U3JMJ2-F1
#
_cell.length_a   1.000
_cell.length_b   1.000
_cell.length_c   1.000
_cell.angle_alpha   90.00
_cell.angle_beta   90.00
_cell.angle_gamma   90.00
#
_symmetry.space_group_name_H-M   'P 1'
#
loop_
_entity.id
_entity.type
_entity.pdbx_description
1 polymer ?
#
loop_
_entity_poly.entity_id
_entity_poly.type
_entity_poly.pdbx_seq_one_letter_code
_entity_poly.pdbx_strand_id
1 'polypeptide(L)'
;MAGPPRCELCGARAAPLRCPGCRLTYYCDVSHQRTDWISIHGHICHLLIPVLGPQPCFHSEKDRKDGKEQLLRRQESLIAVALSTAQGFVWAGKPLKAIPAALQALRFSSQVFGSDSLQLVPIFLLLAEASAGTGRLRQAAKYLSQAQWIVLQTPDCSAALQSKLYRGLGLFSIAEGNLDQALYHLANDVYLATAEFGLNSVEVSGGYFHMANIFFHQNKMDTANSLYTEVSSLWHDWLLSSLQGHQRMLRARAEASPFSEDEEDVKDGMTEAQREEGMQVLWAVLKVREQGPLQHPGETARVLHALAMIHYLGLDLAKAWEVGMKAFDLAKQLPQQDSLETISHLLELINAQFSHTT
;
A
#
# COMPACT_ATOMS: atom_id res chain seq x y z
N MET A 1 16.43 36.52 -1.38
CA MET A 1 15.00 36.88 -1.15
C MET A 1 14.17 35.65 -1.46
N ALA A 2 13.34 35.16 -0.53
CA ALA A 2 12.44 34.06 -0.83
C ALA A 2 11.48 34.50 -1.94
N GLY A 3 11.32 33.68 -2.98
CA GLY A 3 10.39 33.97 -4.07
C GLY A 3 8.94 34.12 -3.58
N PRO A 4 8.04 34.66 -4.42
CA PRO A 4 6.63 34.80 -4.04
C PRO A 4 6.04 33.44 -3.60
N PRO A 5 5.14 33.41 -2.60
CA PRO A 5 4.57 32.18 -2.08
C PRO A 5 3.86 31.41 -3.20
N ARG A 6 4.14 30.11 -3.28
CA ARG A 6 3.57 29.23 -4.29
C ARG A 6 2.55 28.29 -3.65
N CYS A 7 1.51 27.97 -4.38
CA CYS A 7 0.53 27.00 -3.93
C CYS A 7 1.19 25.63 -3.80
N GLU A 8 0.99 25.00 -2.65
CA GLU A 8 1.54 23.70 -2.30
C GLU A 8 1.15 22.58 -3.28
N LEU A 9 -0.05 22.64 -3.88
CA LEU A 9 -0.56 21.59 -4.76
C LEU A 9 -0.30 21.82 -6.25
N CYS A 10 -0.43 23.06 -6.74
CA CYS A 10 -0.35 23.36 -8.18
C CYS A 10 0.85 24.23 -8.57
N GLY A 11 1.63 24.73 -7.61
CA GLY A 11 2.80 25.58 -7.88
C GLY A 11 2.48 26.99 -8.38
N ALA A 12 1.20 27.38 -8.41
CA ALA A 12 0.76 28.72 -8.82
C ALA A 12 1.37 29.81 -7.92
N ARG A 13 1.82 30.91 -8.53
CA ARG A 13 2.53 32.01 -7.83
C ARG A 13 1.63 32.92 -6.99
N ALA A 14 0.32 32.80 -7.13
CA ALA A 14 -0.67 33.54 -6.35
C ALA A 14 -1.23 32.62 -5.27
N ALA A 15 -0.58 32.58 -4.10
CA ALA A 15 -0.99 31.76 -2.97
C ALA A 15 -1.22 32.60 -1.71
N PRO A 16 -2.34 33.36 -1.62
CA PRO A 16 -2.59 34.29 -0.53
C PRO A 16 -2.97 33.59 0.78
N LEU A 17 -3.50 32.36 0.71
CA LEU A 17 -3.90 31.62 1.89
C LEU A 17 -2.69 30.94 2.51
N ARG A 18 -2.52 31.10 3.81
CA ARG A 18 -1.44 30.50 4.59
C ARG A 18 -2.02 29.58 5.64
N CYS A 19 -1.40 28.42 5.87
CA CYS A 19 -1.82 27.54 6.96
C CYS A 19 -1.72 28.27 8.31
N PRO A 20 -2.78 28.29 9.14
CA PRO A 20 -2.77 28.99 10.43
C PRO A 20 -1.88 28.30 11.48
N GLY A 21 -1.70 26.97 11.37
CA GLY A 21 -0.89 26.16 12.29
C GLY A 21 0.61 26.34 12.05
N CYS A 22 1.14 25.78 10.97
CA CYS A 22 2.59 25.82 10.71
C CYS A 22 3.07 27.17 10.18
N ARG A 23 2.22 27.94 9.48
CA ARG A 23 2.57 29.19 8.77
C ARG A 23 3.63 29.03 7.67
N LEU A 24 3.94 27.80 7.26
CA LEU A 24 4.98 27.47 6.29
C LEU A 24 4.42 27.10 4.91
N THR A 25 3.17 26.62 4.83
CA THR A 25 2.52 26.25 3.57
C THR A 25 1.50 27.30 3.11
N TYR A 26 1.39 27.42 1.78
CA TYR A 26 0.56 28.41 1.10
C TYR A 26 -0.34 27.78 0.04
N TYR A 27 -1.52 28.34 -0.18
CA TYR A 27 -2.54 27.84 -1.11
C TYR A 27 -3.15 28.97 -1.94
N CYS A 28 -3.51 28.67 -3.19
CA CYS A 28 -4.19 29.63 -4.07
C CYS A 28 -5.66 29.84 -3.68
N ASP A 29 -6.33 28.82 -3.15
CA ASP A 29 -7.73 28.85 -2.75
C ASP A 29 -8.04 27.86 -1.61
N VAL A 30 -9.25 27.97 -1.07
CA VAL A 30 -9.73 27.15 0.05
C VAL A 30 -9.88 25.68 -0.36
N SER A 31 -10.14 25.40 -1.65
CA SER A 31 -10.26 24.04 -2.14
C SER A 31 -8.91 23.32 -2.06
N HIS A 32 -7.83 23.97 -2.51
CA HIS A 32 -6.48 23.40 -2.42
C HIS A 32 -6.03 23.21 -0.98
N GLN A 33 -6.31 24.18 -0.10
CA GLN A 33 -6.03 24.03 1.32
C GLN A 33 -6.77 22.82 1.92
N ARG A 34 -8.06 22.66 1.60
CA ARG A 34 -8.88 21.55 2.10
C ARG A 34 -8.40 20.20 1.55
N THR A 35 -8.06 20.13 0.27
CA THR A 35 -7.55 18.91 -0.37
C THR A 35 -6.22 18.46 0.25
N ASP A 36 -5.29 19.41 0.47
CA ASP A 36 -4.03 19.11 1.15
C ASP A 36 -4.26 18.67 2.59
N TRP A 37 -5.17 19.33 3.31
CA TRP A 37 -5.54 18.99 4.69
C TRP A 37 -6.10 17.57 4.84
N ILE A 38 -7.05 17.20 3.98
CA ILE A 38 -7.67 15.86 3.99
C ILE A 38 -6.67 14.78 3.57
N SER A 39 -5.73 15.12 2.69
CA SER A 39 -4.72 14.18 2.23
C SER A 39 -3.64 13.96 3.29
N ILE A 40 -2.83 14.98 3.60
CA ILE A 40 -1.62 14.78 4.40
C ILE A 40 -1.38 15.90 5.41
N HIS A 41 -1.76 17.14 5.11
CA HIS A 41 -1.35 18.29 5.91
C HIS A 41 -1.83 18.21 7.35
N GLY A 42 -3.03 17.67 7.61
CA GLY A 42 -3.52 17.46 8.98
C GLY A 42 -2.58 16.58 9.82
N HIS A 43 -1.93 15.59 9.20
CA HIS A 43 -0.99 14.68 9.86
C HIS A 43 0.40 15.30 10.03
N ILE A 44 0.88 16.06 9.05
CA ILE A 44 2.26 16.56 9.03
C ILE A 44 2.43 18.00 9.50
N CYS A 45 1.35 18.79 9.70
CA CYS A 45 1.44 20.22 9.99
C CYS A 45 2.39 20.56 11.14
N HIS A 46 2.34 19.79 12.24
CA HIS A 46 3.21 20.00 13.40
C HIS A 46 4.65 19.54 13.16
N LEU A 47 4.85 18.53 12.30
CA LEU A 47 6.15 18.00 11.91
C LEU A 47 6.91 18.92 10.94
N LEU A 48 6.21 19.78 10.20
CA LEU A 48 6.83 20.72 9.26
C LEU A 48 7.67 21.82 9.93
N ILE A 49 7.25 22.28 11.11
CA ILE A 49 7.91 23.38 11.84
C ILE A 49 9.38 23.08 12.13
N PRO A 50 9.75 21.95 12.75
CA PRO A 50 11.15 21.65 13.04
C PRO A 50 12.01 21.33 11.81
N VAL A 51 11.40 21.09 10.64
CA VAL A 51 12.11 20.71 9.40
C VAL A 51 12.32 21.91 8.49
N LEU A 52 11.28 22.73 8.30
CA LEU A 52 11.30 23.88 7.39
C LEU A 52 11.46 25.23 8.12
N GLY A 53 11.41 25.22 9.45
CA GLY A 53 11.62 26.40 10.28
C GLY A 53 13.09 26.83 10.39
N PRO A 54 13.35 27.96 11.07
CA PRO A 54 14.71 28.45 11.32
C PRO A 54 15.52 27.40 12.07
N GLN A 55 16.71 27.08 11.57
CA GLN A 55 17.60 26.12 12.21
C GLN A 55 18.22 26.73 13.50
N PRO A 56 18.38 25.94 14.58
CA PRO A 56 19.06 26.40 15.78
C PRO A 56 20.51 26.85 15.49
N CYS A 57 20.98 27.87 16.20
CA CYS A 57 22.39 28.22 16.19
C CYS A 57 23.18 27.21 17.04
N PHE A 58 24.10 26.50 16.41
CA PHE A 58 24.96 25.53 17.10
C PHE A 58 26.33 26.12 17.40
N HIS A 59 26.74 26.07 18.67
CA HIS A 59 27.99 26.65 19.15
C HIS A 59 29.18 25.68 19.06
N SER A 60 28.95 24.37 19.17
CA SER A 60 30.00 23.33 19.03
C SER A 60 29.89 22.55 17.72
N GLU A 61 30.98 21.90 17.29
CA GLU A 61 30.95 20.98 16.14
C GLU A 61 30.12 19.73 16.39
N LYS A 62 30.09 19.25 17.64
CA LYS A 62 29.29 18.10 18.04
C LYS A 62 27.79 18.40 17.88
N ASP A 63 27.33 19.52 18.42
CA ASP A 63 25.92 19.91 18.32
C ASP A 63 25.50 20.14 16.85
N ARG A 64 26.42 20.61 16.00
CA ARG A 64 26.17 20.73 14.55
C ARG A 64 25.95 19.39 13.88
N LYS A 65 26.72 18.36 14.26
CA LYS A 65 26.55 17.00 13.71
C LYS A 65 25.24 16.40 14.20
N ASP A 66 25.00 16.45 15.51
CA ASP A 66 23.79 15.90 16.14
C ASP A 66 22.53 16.59 15.58
N GLY A 67 22.57 17.91 15.39
CA GLY A 67 21.47 18.67 14.78
C GLY A 67 21.18 18.28 13.33
N LYS A 68 22.22 18.02 12.53
CA LYS A 68 22.05 17.53 11.14
C LYS A 68 21.44 16.14 11.10
N GLU A 69 21.90 15.23 11.97
CA GLU A 69 21.34 13.88 12.06
C GLU A 69 19.86 13.90 12.51
N GLN A 70 19.52 14.74 13.49
CA GLN A 70 18.13 14.92 13.91
C GLN A 70 17.25 15.49 12.80
N LEU A 71 17.75 16.45 12.03
CA LEU A 71 17.01 17.00 10.89
C LEU A 71 16.76 15.92 9.83
N LEU A 72 17.79 15.12 9.51
CA LEU A 72 17.67 14.03 8.55
C LEU A 72 16.62 13.00 9.01
N ARG A 73 16.67 12.55 10.28
CA ARG A 73 15.66 11.62 10.83
C ARG A 73 14.24 12.16 10.75
N ARG A 74 14.06 13.47 11.00
CA ARG A 74 12.74 14.12 10.86
C ARG A 74 12.28 14.17 9.41
N GLN A 75 13.17 14.42 8.46
CA GLN A 75 12.87 14.39 7.03
C GLN A 75 12.50 12.98 6.56
N GLU A 76 13.26 11.96 6.98
CA GLU A 76 12.97 10.55 6.67
C GLU A 76 11.62 10.12 7.24
N SER A 77 11.30 10.51 8.47
CA SER A 77 9.98 10.26 9.08
C SER A 77 8.85 10.93 8.30
N LEU A 78 9.02 12.20 7.89
CA LEU A 78 8.04 12.90 7.05
C LEU A 78 7.82 12.20 5.70
N ILE A 79 8.91 11.75 5.06
CA ILE A 79 8.85 11.01 3.80
C ILE A 79 8.07 9.71 4.00
N ALA A 80 8.36 8.95 5.05
CA ALA A 80 7.69 7.69 5.35
C ALA A 80 6.18 7.88 5.59
N VAL A 81 5.79 8.89 6.38
CA VAL A 81 4.37 9.21 6.62
C VAL A 81 3.66 9.61 5.33
N ALA A 82 4.28 10.48 4.52
CA ALA A 82 3.71 10.94 3.25
C ALA A 82 3.56 9.80 2.23
N LEU A 83 4.56 8.92 2.12
CA LEU A 83 4.51 7.72 1.27
C LEU A 83 3.42 6.75 1.69
N SER A 84 3.37 6.39 2.98
CA SER A 84 2.37 5.48 3.52
C SER A 84 0.95 6.01 3.33
N THR A 85 0.75 7.31 3.57
CA THR A 85 -0.55 7.96 3.37
C THR A 85 -0.97 7.97 1.90
N ALA A 86 -0.04 8.26 0.98
CA ALA A 86 -0.31 8.22 -0.45
C ALA A 86 -0.71 6.82 -0.92
N GLN A 87 0.07 5.81 -0.50
CA GLN A 87 -0.19 4.41 -0.82
C GLN A 87 -1.55 3.94 -0.29
N GLY A 88 -1.86 4.26 0.97
CA GLY A 88 -3.15 3.93 1.57
C GLY A 88 -4.33 4.53 0.81
N PHE A 89 -4.21 5.76 0.28
CA PHE A 89 -5.28 6.34 -0.56
C PHE A 89 -5.42 5.68 -1.93
N VAL A 90 -4.32 5.24 -2.53
CA VAL A 90 -4.38 4.49 -3.80
C VAL A 90 -5.13 3.18 -3.59
N TRP A 91 -4.77 2.42 -2.55
CA TRP A 91 -5.42 1.14 -2.21
C TRP A 91 -6.86 1.28 -1.75
N ALA A 92 -7.19 2.36 -1.04
CA ALA A 92 -8.57 2.69 -0.70
C ALA A 92 -9.42 3.16 -1.91
N GLY A 93 -8.89 3.12 -3.14
CA GLY A 93 -9.58 3.56 -4.35
C GLY A 93 -9.85 5.06 -4.41
N LYS A 94 -9.04 5.88 -3.73
CA LYS A 94 -9.20 7.34 -3.61
C LYS A 94 -8.00 8.08 -4.24
N PRO A 95 -7.73 7.90 -5.55
CA PRO A 95 -6.50 8.41 -6.18
C PRO A 95 -6.37 9.93 -6.12
N LEU A 96 -7.48 10.69 -6.15
CA LEU A 96 -7.44 12.16 -5.95
C LEU A 96 -6.85 12.58 -4.60
N LYS A 97 -7.09 11.79 -3.54
CA LYS A 97 -6.57 12.07 -2.20
C LYS A 97 -5.12 11.63 -2.03
N ALA A 98 -4.63 10.70 -2.87
CA ALA A 98 -3.24 10.25 -2.83
C ALA A 98 -2.27 11.32 -3.36
N ILE A 99 -2.68 12.11 -4.35
CA ILE A 99 -1.80 13.04 -5.08
C ILE A 99 -1.07 14.03 -4.14
N PRO A 100 -1.73 14.76 -3.21
CA PRO A 100 -1.02 15.69 -2.34
C PRO A 100 0.02 15.02 -1.43
N ALA A 101 -0.33 13.89 -0.82
CA ALA A 101 0.59 13.09 -0.01
C ALA A 101 1.81 12.64 -0.81
N ALA A 102 1.61 12.15 -2.04
CA ALA A 102 2.70 11.72 -2.90
C ALA A 102 3.57 12.90 -3.38
N LEU A 103 2.99 14.07 -3.65
CA LEU A 103 3.73 15.29 -3.97
C LEU A 103 4.58 15.79 -2.78
N GLN A 104 4.06 15.66 -1.55
CA GLN A 104 4.84 15.94 -0.34
C GLN A 104 6.03 15.00 -0.21
N ALA A 105 5.80 13.70 -0.36
CA ALA A 105 6.87 12.71 -0.37
C ALA A 105 7.93 13.06 -1.42
N LEU A 106 7.52 13.35 -2.66
CA LEU A 106 8.44 13.69 -3.73
C LEU A 106 9.31 14.91 -3.38
N ARG A 107 8.71 15.95 -2.81
CA ARG A 107 9.42 17.18 -2.44
C ARG A 107 10.49 16.91 -1.38
N PHE A 108 10.15 16.23 -0.29
CA PHE A 108 11.11 15.95 0.78
C PHE A 108 12.17 14.96 0.33
N SER A 109 11.79 13.91 -0.38
CA SER A 109 12.74 12.93 -0.93
C SER A 109 13.71 13.57 -1.92
N SER A 110 13.25 14.50 -2.77
CA SER A 110 14.16 15.22 -3.69
C SER A 110 15.17 16.10 -2.95
N GLN A 111 14.81 16.65 -1.78
CA GLN A 111 15.72 17.45 -0.96
C GLN A 111 16.75 16.60 -0.22
N VAL A 112 16.35 15.40 0.25
CA VAL A 112 17.22 14.50 1.01
C VAL A 112 18.14 13.70 0.09
N PHE A 113 17.60 13.17 -1.00
CA PHE A 113 18.28 12.18 -1.84
C PHE A 113 18.77 12.72 -3.19
N GLY A 114 18.30 13.91 -3.61
CA GLY A 114 18.55 14.47 -4.94
C GLY A 114 17.49 14.07 -5.98
N SER A 115 17.47 14.78 -7.11
CA SER A 115 16.44 14.69 -8.16
C SER A 115 16.46 13.41 -8.99
N ASP A 116 17.59 12.71 -9.02
CA ASP A 116 17.81 11.54 -9.89
C ASP A 116 18.01 10.26 -9.07
N SER A 117 17.62 10.28 -7.80
CA SER A 117 17.77 9.13 -6.92
C SER A 117 16.74 8.04 -7.20
N LEU A 118 17.18 6.77 -7.14
CA LEU A 118 16.33 5.58 -7.11
C LEU A 118 15.22 5.65 -6.04
N GLN A 119 15.47 6.33 -4.91
CA GLN A 119 14.48 6.47 -3.83
C GLN A 119 13.22 7.25 -4.27
N LEU A 120 13.28 7.98 -5.39
CA LEU A 120 12.13 8.68 -5.96
C LEU A 120 11.24 7.79 -6.83
N VAL A 121 11.75 6.65 -7.32
CA VAL A 121 11.01 5.77 -8.25
C VAL A 121 9.65 5.34 -7.66
N PRO A 122 9.56 4.81 -6.42
CA PRO A 122 8.26 4.44 -5.85
C PRO A 122 7.27 5.62 -5.77
N ILE A 123 7.76 6.83 -5.54
CA ILE A 123 6.93 8.04 -5.44
C ILE A 123 6.38 8.42 -6.82
N PHE A 124 7.21 8.34 -7.86
CA PHE A 124 6.77 8.57 -9.23
C PHE A 124 5.75 7.54 -9.70
N LEU A 125 5.92 6.26 -9.34
CA LEU A 125 4.95 5.21 -9.66
C LEU A 125 3.60 5.47 -8.97
N LEU A 126 3.61 5.84 -7.69
CA LEU A 126 2.40 6.23 -6.95
C LEU A 126 1.68 7.43 -7.59
N LEU A 127 2.44 8.46 -7.95
CA LEU A 127 1.90 9.64 -8.63
C LEU A 127 1.33 9.30 -10.01
N ALA A 128 1.99 8.40 -10.74
CA ALA A 128 1.52 7.92 -12.03
C ALA A 128 0.20 7.16 -11.90
N GLU A 129 0.12 6.20 -10.98
CA GLU A 129 -1.09 5.41 -10.73
C GLU A 129 -2.26 6.31 -10.29
N ALA A 130 -2.03 7.20 -9.31
CA ALA A 130 -3.05 8.14 -8.88
C ALA A 130 -3.48 9.11 -10.00
N SER A 131 -2.55 9.52 -10.87
CA SER A 131 -2.89 10.37 -12.03
C SER A 131 -3.68 9.60 -13.08
N ALA A 132 -3.33 8.34 -13.34
CA ALA A 132 -4.05 7.48 -14.29
C ALA A 132 -5.47 7.18 -13.80
N GLY A 133 -5.63 6.82 -12.52
CA GLY A 133 -6.93 6.59 -11.88
C GLY A 133 -7.84 7.82 -11.81
N THR A 134 -7.32 9.01 -12.12
CA THR A 134 -8.10 10.27 -12.22
C THR A 134 -8.28 10.74 -13.66
N GLY A 135 -7.92 9.92 -14.65
CA GLY A 135 -8.01 10.24 -16.07
C GLY A 135 -6.94 11.23 -16.55
N ARG A 136 -5.96 11.60 -15.72
CA ARG A 136 -4.89 12.55 -16.04
C ARG A 136 -3.72 11.84 -16.74
N LEU A 137 -4.00 11.17 -17.84
CA LEU A 137 -3.04 10.30 -18.55
C LEU A 137 -1.74 11.02 -18.93
N ARG A 138 -1.83 12.28 -19.40
CA ARG A 138 -0.63 13.08 -19.72
C ARG A 138 0.28 13.32 -18.51
N GLN A 139 -0.29 13.45 -17.32
CA GLN A 139 0.48 13.64 -16.09
C GLN A 139 1.07 12.30 -15.62
N ALA A 140 0.28 11.22 -15.72
CA ALA A 140 0.76 9.87 -15.42
C ALA A 140 1.96 9.47 -16.28
N ALA A 141 1.88 9.71 -17.59
CA ALA A 141 2.96 9.45 -18.54
C ALA A 141 4.26 10.16 -18.14
N LYS A 142 4.18 11.45 -17.73
CA LYS A 142 5.36 12.20 -17.28
C LYS A 142 6.04 11.57 -16.08
N TYR A 143 5.26 11.17 -15.07
CA TYR A 143 5.82 10.53 -13.88
C TYR A 143 6.41 9.15 -14.20
N LEU A 144 5.77 8.37 -15.07
CA LEU A 144 6.34 7.10 -15.55
C LEU A 144 7.65 7.30 -16.31
N SER A 145 7.73 8.30 -17.19
CA SER A 145 8.98 8.61 -17.90
C SER A 145 10.11 8.98 -16.92
N GLN A 146 9.80 9.71 -15.84
CA GLN A 146 10.78 10.02 -14.80
C GLN A 146 11.24 8.75 -14.05
N ALA A 147 10.30 7.89 -13.66
CA ALA A 147 10.62 6.61 -13.02
C ALA A 147 11.49 5.72 -13.92
N GLN A 148 11.10 5.56 -15.19
CA GLN A 148 11.86 4.79 -16.18
C GLN A 148 13.25 5.35 -16.39
N TRP A 149 13.38 6.66 -16.52
CA TRP A 149 14.67 7.31 -16.72
C TRP A 149 15.64 6.98 -15.58
N ILE A 150 15.19 7.13 -14.33
CA ILE A 150 16.02 6.83 -13.16
C ILE A 150 16.44 5.36 -13.12
N VAL A 151 15.51 4.43 -13.42
CA VAL A 151 15.82 2.99 -13.50
C VAL A 151 16.82 2.69 -14.62
N LEU A 152 16.65 3.28 -15.81
CA LEU A 152 17.54 3.10 -16.95
C LEU A 152 18.96 3.63 -16.70
N GLN A 153 19.09 4.71 -15.93
CA GLN A 153 20.39 5.26 -15.54
C GLN A 153 21.08 4.45 -14.42
N THR A 154 20.39 3.47 -13.83
CA THR A 154 20.91 2.68 -12.72
C THR A 154 21.19 1.24 -13.15
N PRO A 155 22.45 0.87 -13.44
CA PRO A 155 22.79 -0.47 -13.95
C PRO A 155 22.46 -1.61 -12.97
N ASP A 156 22.49 -1.36 -11.66
CA ASP A 156 22.25 -2.36 -10.61
C ASP A 156 20.85 -2.24 -9.96
N CYS A 157 19.85 -1.79 -10.72
CA CYS A 157 18.48 -1.68 -10.21
C CYS A 157 17.91 -3.07 -9.86
N SER A 158 17.43 -3.24 -8.63
CA SER A 158 16.87 -4.53 -8.17
C SER A 158 15.67 -4.99 -9.00
N ALA A 159 15.47 -6.32 -9.10
CA ALA A 159 14.33 -6.88 -9.81
C ALA A 159 13.01 -6.49 -9.10
N ALA A 160 13.01 -6.37 -7.77
CA ALA A 160 11.91 -5.78 -7.00
C ALA A 160 11.44 -4.43 -7.55
N LEU A 161 12.37 -3.50 -7.79
CA LEU A 161 12.03 -2.15 -8.22
C LEU A 161 11.63 -2.11 -9.70
N GLN A 162 12.29 -2.93 -10.53
CA GLN A 162 11.90 -3.10 -11.93
C GLN A 162 10.49 -3.70 -12.06
N SER A 163 10.13 -4.70 -11.25
CA SER A 163 8.78 -5.28 -11.19
C SER A 163 7.73 -4.20 -10.93
N LYS A 164 7.94 -3.34 -9.93
CA LYS A 164 7.03 -2.20 -9.63
C LYS A 164 6.90 -1.23 -10.81
N LEU A 165 7.99 -0.96 -11.53
CA LEU A 165 7.97 -0.12 -12.72
C LEU A 165 7.13 -0.75 -13.83
N TYR A 166 7.32 -2.05 -14.11
CA TYR A 166 6.54 -2.79 -15.10
C TYR A 166 5.06 -2.88 -14.71
N ARG A 167 4.74 -3.03 -13.42
CA ARG A 167 3.36 -2.95 -12.92
C ARG A 167 2.74 -1.58 -13.24
N GLY A 168 3.44 -0.49 -12.92
CA GLY A 168 3.00 0.87 -13.22
C GLY A 168 2.78 1.11 -14.72
N LEU A 169 3.63 0.53 -15.57
CA LEU A 169 3.47 0.59 -17.03
C LEU A 169 2.28 -0.21 -17.53
N GLY A 170 2.04 -1.39 -16.96
CA GLY A 170 0.87 -2.20 -17.24
C GLY A 170 -0.43 -1.46 -16.89
N LEU A 171 -0.49 -0.89 -15.69
CA LEU A 171 -1.63 -0.09 -15.22
C LEU A 171 -1.91 1.13 -16.11
N PHE A 172 -0.86 1.83 -16.53
CA PHE A 172 -1.01 2.95 -17.46
C PHE A 172 -1.51 2.49 -18.83
N SER A 173 -1.00 1.39 -19.36
CA SER A 173 -1.44 0.82 -20.64
C SER A 173 -2.92 0.37 -20.58
N ILE A 174 -3.37 -0.15 -19.44
CA ILE A 174 -4.80 -0.41 -19.19
C ILE A 174 -5.60 0.89 -19.28
N ALA A 175 -5.14 1.96 -18.62
CA ALA A 175 -5.83 3.24 -18.61
C ALA A 175 -5.85 3.93 -19.99
N GLU A 176 -4.87 3.66 -20.85
CA GLU A 176 -4.87 4.06 -22.26
C GLU A 176 -5.75 3.18 -23.16
N GLY A 177 -6.20 2.02 -22.66
CA GLY A 177 -6.96 1.03 -23.41
C GLY A 177 -6.12 0.07 -24.27
N ASN A 178 -4.79 0.11 -24.16
CA ASN A 178 -3.89 -0.79 -24.87
C ASN A 178 -3.65 -2.08 -24.06
N LEU A 179 -4.60 -3.02 -24.17
CA LEU A 179 -4.60 -4.23 -23.36
C LEU A 179 -3.46 -5.21 -23.70
N ASP A 180 -3.01 -5.26 -24.96
CA ASP A 180 -1.91 -6.14 -25.35
C ASP A 180 -0.58 -5.69 -24.75
N GLN A 181 -0.32 -4.38 -24.78
CA GLN A 181 0.85 -3.79 -24.13
C GLN A 181 0.77 -3.91 -22.60
N ALA A 182 -0.44 -3.77 -22.03
CA ALA A 182 -0.65 -4.00 -20.61
C ALA A 182 -0.26 -5.43 -20.20
N LEU A 183 -0.73 -6.44 -20.93
CA LEU A 183 -0.39 -7.84 -20.67
C LEU A 183 1.12 -8.10 -20.78
N TYR A 184 1.79 -7.50 -21.76
CA TYR A 184 3.25 -7.59 -21.88
C TYR A 184 3.97 -7.04 -20.64
N HIS A 185 3.59 -5.84 -20.18
CA HIS A 185 4.22 -5.24 -19.01
C HIS A 185 3.90 -6.01 -17.72
N LEU A 186 2.66 -6.46 -17.54
CA LEU A 186 2.25 -7.24 -16.36
C LEU A 186 2.92 -8.62 -16.31
N ALA A 187 3.15 -9.27 -17.46
CA ALA A 187 3.91 -10.51 -17.51
C ALA A 187 5.37 -10.31 -17.06
N ASN A 188 5.99 -9.17 -17.43
CA ASN A 188 7.33 -8.82 -16.96
C ASN A 188 7.35 -8.51 -15.45
N ASP A 189 6.30 -7.86 -14.92
CA ASP A 189 6.12 -7.67 -13.48
C ASP A 189 6.11 -9.03 -12.75
N VAL A 190 5.25 -9.97 -13.18
CA VAL A 190 5.17 -11.31 -12.58
C VAL A 190 6.50 -12.04 -12.64
N TYR A 191 7.19 -12.00 -13.79
CA TYR A 191 8.50 -12.63 -13.96
C TYR A 191 9.55 -12.08 -12.99
N LEU A 192 9.67 -10.76 -12.92
CA LEU A 192 10.65 -10.09 -12.05
C LEU A 192 10.32 -10.26 -10.57
N ALA A 193 9.04 -10.15 -10.19
CA ALA A 193 8.59 -10.38 -8.82
C ALA A 193 8.86 -11.82 -8.40
N THR A 194 8.60 -12.80 -9.27
CA THR A 194 8.88 -14.21 -8.99
C THR A 194 10.38 -14.48 -8.87
N ALA A 195 11.21 -13.83 -9.70
CA ALA A 195 12.66 -13.97 -9.63
C ALA A 195 13.25 -13.39 -8.33
N GLU A 196 12.67 -12.31 -7.80
CA GLU A 196 13.12 -11.66 -6.57
C GLU A 196 12.59 -12.35 -5.30
N PHE A 197 11.28 -12.60 -5.23
CA PHE A 197 10.60 -13.01 -4.00
C PHE A 197 10.22 -14.49 -3.97
N GLY A 198 10.30 -15.18 -5.12
CA GLY A 198 9.86 -16.56 -5.27
C GLY A 198 8.40 -16.67 -5.72
N LEU A 199 8.05 -17.85 -6.25
CA LEU A 199 6.74 -18.12 -6.87
C LEU A 199 5.57 -17.99 -5.90
N ASN A 200 5.77 -18.36 -4.64
CA ASN A 200 4.72 -18.42 -3.62
C ASN A 200 4.58 -17.10 -2.83
N SER A 201 5.21 -16.02 -3.31
CA SER A 201 5.20 -14.74 -2.62
C SER A 201 3.96 -13.91 -2.97
N VAL A 202 3.38 -13.23 -1.97
CA VAL A 202 2.20 -12.37 -2.17
C VAL A 202 2.50 -11.19 -3.10
N GLU A 203 3.76 -10.79 -3.22
CA GLU A 203 4.27 -9.73 -4.10
C GLU A 203 4.00 -10.01 -5.58
N VAL A 204 3.91 -11.29 -5.97
CA VAL A 204 3.61 -11.74 -7.33
C VAL A 204 2.12 -11.55 -7.68
N SER A 205 1.25 -11.52 -6.66
CA SER A 205 -0.21 -11.52 -6.84
C SER A 205 -0.74 -10.29 -7.60
N GLY A 206 -0.08 -9.12 -7.47
CA GLY A 206 -0.52 -7.89 -8.12
C GLY A 206 -0.55 -7.99 -9.66
N GLY A 207 0.50 -8.57 -10.25
CA GLY A 207 0.56 -8.78 -11.70
C GLY A 207 -0.54 -9.73 -12.18
N TYR A 208 -0.72 -10.87 -11.51
CA TYR A 208 -1.80 -11.81 -11.82
C TYR A 208 -3.19 -11.18 -11.67
N PHE A 209 -3.41 -10.38 -10.63
CA PHE A 209 -4.69 -9.71 -10.40
C PHE A 209 -5.07 -8.77 -11.55
N HIS A 210 -4.13 -7.95 -12.01
CA HIS A 210 -4.39 -7.04 -13.13
C HIS A 210 -4.57 -7.79 -14.45
N MET A 211 -3.80 -8.85 -14.71
CA MET A 211 -4.00 -9.72 -15.88
C MET A 211 -5.37 -10.41 -15.85
N ALA A 212 -5.80 -10.89 -14.69
CA ALA A 212 -7.11 -11.51 -14.49
C ALA A 212 -8.23 -10.51 -14.82
N ASN A 213 -8.14 -9.26 -14.35
CA ASN A 213 -9.10 -8.21 -14.68
C ASN A 213 -9.17 -7.94 -16.19
N ILE A 214 -8.03 -7.91 -16.89
CA ILE A 214 -8.00 -7.75 -18.35
C ILE A 214 -8.75 -8.90 -19.03
N PHE A 215 -8.44 -10.16 -18.68
CA PHE A 215 -9.08 -11.32 -19.29
C PHE A 215 -10.57 -11.42 -18.95
N PHE A 216 -10.96 -11.02 -17.74
CA PHE A 216 -12.36 -10.90 -17.34
C PHE A 216 -13.11 -9.91 -18.25
N HIS A 217 -12.55 -8.73 -18.49
CA HIS A 217 -13.14 -7.74 -19.41
C HIS A 217 -13.16 -8.21 -20.88
N GLN A 218 -12.25 -9.11 -21.27
CA GLN A 218 -12.26 -9.76 -22.59
C GLN A 218 -13.21 -10.97 -22.67
N ASN A 219 -13.97 -11.28 -21.62
CA ASN A 219 -14.84 -12.45 -21.51
C ASN A 219 -14.10 -13.81 -21.65
N LYS A 220 -12.80 -13.83 -21.36
CA LYS A 220 -11.97 -15.05 -21.29
C LYS A 220 -12.00 -15.62 -19.87
N MET A 221 -13.18 -16.11 -19.49
CA MET A 221 -13.53 -16.45 -18.10
C MET A 221 -12.65 -17.54 -17.49
N ASP A 222 -12.28 -18.57 -18.26
CA ASP A 222 -11.44 -19.65 -17.76
C ASP A 222 -10.05 -19.14 -17.34
N THR A 223 -9.41 -18.34 -18.20
CA THR A 223 -8.10 -17.72 -17.91
C THR A 223 -8.18 -16.75 -16.73
N ALA A 224 -9.22 -15.91 -16.70
CA ALA A 224 -9.43 -14.99 -15.59
C ALA A 224 -9.60 -15.73 -14.25
N ASN A 225 -10.42 -16.79 -14.24
CA ASN A 225 -10.66 -17.60 -13.05
C ASN A 225 -9.39 -18.31 -12.57
N SER A 226 -8.58 -18.90 -13.46
CA SER A 226 -7.30 -19.49 -13.08
C SER A 226 -6.39 -18.47 -12.40
N LEU A 227 -6.25 -17.27 -12.97
CA LEU A 227 -5.41 -16.21 -12.39
C LEU A 227 -5.97 -15.70 -11.05
N TYR A 228 -7.29 -15.52 -10.93
CA TYR A 228 -7.90 -15.15 -9.65
C TYR A 228 -7.73 -16.24 -8.57
N THR A 229 -7.70 -17.50 -8.95
CA THR A 229 -7.40 -18.61 -8.03
C THR A 229 -5.97 -18.52 -7.52
N GLU A 230 -4.99 -18.30 -8.40
CA GLU A 230 -3.59 -18.07 -7.99
C GLU A 230 -3.47 -16.87 -7.04
N VAL A 231 -4.10 -15.74 -7.37
CA VAL A 231 -4.13 -14.55 -6.49
C VAL A 231 -4.70 -14.90 -5.12
N SER A 232 -5.83 -15.61 -5.08
CA SER A 232 -6.48 -15.98 -3.83
C SER A 232 -5.63 -16.95 -3.00
N SER A 233 -4.92 -17.87 -3.65
CA SER A 233 -4.01 -18.80 -2.98
C SER A 233 -2.82 -18.07 -2.35
N LEU A 234 -2.14 -17.22 -3.11
CA LEU A 234 -0.98 -16.46 -2.62
C LEU A 234 -1.34 -15.59 -1.41
N TRP A 235 -2.47 -14.89 -1.46
CA TRP A 235 -2.97 -14.13 -0.31
C TRP A 235 -3.35 -15.02 0.87
N HIS A 236 -4.03 -16.14 0.62
CA HIS A 236 -4.45 -17.06 1.67
C HIS A 236 -3.24 -17.68 2.41
N ASP A 237 -2.24 -18.17 1.68
CA ASP A 237 -1.03 -18.77 2.24
C ASP A 237 -0.23 -17.75 3.07
N TRP A 238 -0.08 -16.52 2.55
CA TRP A 238 0.60 -15.44 3.26
C TRP A 238 -0.15 -15.07 4.55
N LEU A 239 -1.47 -14.88 4.49
CA LEU A 239 -2.28 -14.53 5.65
C LEU A 239 -2.30 -15.64 6.70
N LEU A 240 -2.35 -16.90 6.28
CA LEU A 240 -2.28 -18.04 7.19
C LEU A 240 -0.92 -18.06 7.92
N SER A 241 0.16 -17.77 7.19
CA SER A 241 1.51 -17.66 7.77
C SER A 241 1.61 -16.50 8.76
N SER A 242 1.05 -15.33 8.41
CA SER A 242 0.98 -14.16 9.30
C SER A 242 0.14 -14.43 10.55
N LEU A 243 -1.00 -15.13 10.42
CA LEU A 243 -1.84 -15.52 11.54
C LEU A 243 -1.07 -16.44 12.51
N GLN A 244 -0.39 -17.45 11.99
CA GLN A 244 0.42 -18.36 12.81
C GLN A 244 1.58 -17.62 13.50
N GLY A 245 2.25 -16.69 12.80
CA GLY A 245 3.28 -15.83 13.39
C GLY A 245 2.73 -14.98 14.54
N HIS A 246 1.59 -14.33 14.32
CA HIS A 246 0.90 -13.54 15.32
C HIS A 246 0.54 -14.36 16.57
N GLN A 247 0.01 -15.57 16.39
CA GLN A 247 -0.30 -16.48 17.50
C GLN A 247 0.93 -16.90 18.29
N ARG A 248 2.05 -17.22 17.61
CA ARG A 248 3.32 -17.59 18.28
C ARG A 248 3.84 -16.42 19.12
N MET A 249 3.76 -15.20 18.59
CA MET A 249 4.13 -13.98 19.32
C MET A 249 3.25 -13.78 20.56
N LEU A 250 1.93 -13.93 20.45
CA LEU A 250 1.02 -13.82 21.60
C LEU A 250 1.31 -14.88 22.68
N ARG A 251 1.61 -16.13 22.29
CA ARG A 251 1.99 -17.20 23.22
C ARG A 251 3.31 -16.89 23.91
N ALA A 252 4.33 -16.49 23.15
CA ALA A 252 5.63 -16.11 23.70
C ALA A 252 5.50 -14.96 24.70
N ARG A 253 4.65 -13.97 24.43
CA ARG A 253 4.37 -12.86 25.36
C ARG A 253 3.65 -13.31 26.64
N ALA A 254 2.74 -14.28 26.55
CA ALA A 254 2.05 -14.84 27.71
C ALA A 254 2.98 -15.69 28.58
N GLU A 255 3.98 -16.32 27.97
CA GLU A 255 5.00 -17.15 28.63
C GLU A 255 6.20 -16.33 29.15
N ALA A 256 6.42 -15.12 28.62
CA ALA A 256 7.48 -14.21 29.05
C ALA A 256 7.21 -13.67 30.46
N SER A 257 8.25 -13.68 31.30
CA SER A 257 8.20 -13.13 32.65
C SER A 257 7.94 -11.61 32.62
N PRO A 258 7.12 -11.04 33.52
CA PRO A 258 6.86 -9.60 33.60
C PRO A 258 8.09 -8.68 33.81
N PHE A 259 9.29 -9.25 33.93
CA PHE A 259 10.53 -8.57 34.30
C PHE A 259 11.60 -8.55 33.19
N SER A 260 11.32 -9.01 31.96
CA SER A 260 12.25 -8.84 30.84
C SER A 260 11.97 -7.51 30.12
N GLU A 261 12.88 -6.54 30.28
CA GLU A 261 12.86 -5.23 29.60
C GLU A 261 13.26 -5.29 28.11
N ASP A 262 13.01 -6.42 27.45
CA ASP A 262 13.24 -6.57 26.02
C ASP A 262 11.91 -6.36 25.28
N GLU A 263 11.45 -5.10 25.23
CA GLU A 263 10.52 -4.69 24.17
C GLU A 263 11.31 -4.66 22.85
N GLU A 264 11.59 -5.84 22.30
CA GLU A 264 11.90 -5.93 20.88
C GLU A 264 10.66 -5.39 20.14
N ASP A 265 10.87 -4.30 19.42
CA ASP A 265 9.92 -3.68 18.50
C ASP A 265 9.69 -4.69 17.35
N VAL A 266 8.90 -5.73 17.63
CA VAL A 266 8.59 -6.82 16.70
C VAL A 266 7.74 -6.23 15.59
N LYS A 267 8.45 -5.81 14.55
CA LYS A 267 7.94 -5.24 13.30
C LYS A 267 7.31 -6.31 12.39
N ASP A 268 6.66 -7.31 12.98
CA ASP A 268 6.11 -8.51 12.33
C ASP A 268 4.57 -8.53 12.36
N GLY A 269 3.97 -7.34 12.26
CA GLY A 269 2.54 -7.17 12.05
C GLY A 269 2.27 -6.82 10.60
N MET A 270 1.20 -7.38 10.03
CA MET A 270 0.66 -6.92 8.75
C MET A 270 0.47 -5.40 8.82
N THR A 271 1.12 -4.68 7.91
CA THR A 271 0.98 -3.22 7.86
C THR A 271 -0.44 -2.84 7.47
N GLU A 272 -0.92 -1.69 7.93
CA GLU A 272 -2.23 -1.14 7.52
C GLU A 272 -2.34 -1.05 6.00
N ALA A 273 -1.21 -0.76 5.37
CA ALA A 273 -1.13 -0.63 3.94
C ALA A 273 -1.37 -2.02 3.26
N GLN A 274 -0.64 -3.07 3.65
CA GLN A 274 -0.85 -4.44 3.13
C GLN A 274 -2.28 -4.94 3.37
N ARG A 275 -2.88 -4.56 4.51
CA ARG A 275 -4.28 -4.87 4.84
C ARG A 275 -5.24 -4.28 3.81
N GLU A 276 -5.10 -2.99 3.50
CA GLU A 276 -5.94 -2.30 2.52
C GLU A 276 -5.79 -2.90 1.11
N GLU A 277 -4.57 -3.23 0.69
CA GLU A 277 -4.32 -3.92 -0.59
C GLU A 277 -5.00 -5.29 -0.62
N GLY A 278 -4.79 -6.11 0.41
CA GLY A 278 -5.39 -7.44 0.52
C GLY A 278 -6.91 -7.39 0.54
N MET A 279 -7.51 -6.45 1.29
CA MET A 279 -8.95 -6.22 1.27
C MET A 279 -9.44 -5.85 -0.14
N GLN A 280 -8.79 -4.89 -0.81
CA GLN A 280 -9.18 -4.44 -2.14
C GLN A 280 -9.16 -5.59 -3.16
N VAL A 281 -8.06 -6.35 -3.19
CA VAL A 281 -7.87 -7.47 -4.12
C VAL A 281 -8.89 -8.57 -3.83
N LEU A 282 -8.98 -9.06 -2.59
CA LEU A 282 -9.84 -10.19 -2.25
C LEU A 282 -11.33 -9.86 -2.39
N TRP A 283 -11.77 -8.63 -2.07
CA TRP A 283 -13.15 -8.21 -2.32
C TRP A 283 -13.46 -8.14 -3.82
N ALA A 284 -12.51 -7.68 -4.65
CA ALA A 284 -12.69 -7.67 -6.10
C ALA A 284 -12.83 -9.09 -6.65
N VAL A 285 -11.99 -10.02 -6.18
CA VAL A 285 -12.08 -11.45 -6.55
C VAL A 285 -13.40 -12.06 -6.09
N LEU A 286 -13.81 -11.83 -4.85
CA LEU A 286 -15.06 -12.34 -4.29
C LEU A 286 -16.26 -11.88 -5.15
N LYS A 287 -16.31 -10.58 -5.48
CA LYS A 287 -17.37 -10.01 -6.31
C LYS A 287 -17.45 -10.68 -7.68
N VAL A 288 -16.31 -10.94 -8.32
CA VAL A 288 -16.28 -11.63 -9.62
C VAL A 288 -16.79 -13.07 -9.49
N ARG A 289 -16.44 -13.78 -8.41
CA ARG A 289 -16.87 -15.17 -8.18
C ARG A 289 -18.36 -15.28 -7.87
N GLU A 290 -18.91 -14.37 -7.08
CA GLU A 290 -20.34 -14.35 -6.75
C GLU A 290 -21.22 -14.01 -7.95
N GLN A 291 -20.71 -13.19 -8.88
CA GLN A 291 -21.43 -12.75 -10.08
C GLN A 291 -21.16 -13.64 -11.31
N GLY A 292 -20.18 -14.55 -11.20
CA GLY A 292 -19.73 -15.38 -12.31
C GLY A 292 -20.68 -16.55 -12.61
N PRO A 293 -20.72 -17.03 -13.87
CA PRO A 293 -21.52 -18.19 -14.26
C PRO A 293 -20.96 -19.51 -13.69
N LEU A 294 -19.67 -19.54 -13.36
CA LEU A 294 -18.98 -20.69 -12.77
C LEU A 294 -18.94 -20.53 -11.25
N GLN A 295 -19.78 -21.28 -10.54
CA GLN A 295 -19.73 -21.33 -9.09
C GLN A 295 -18.61 -22.26 -8.64
N HIS A 296 -17.58 -21.68 -8.02
CA HIS A 296 -16.49 -22.41 -7.36
C HIS A 296 -16.60 -22.23 -5.84
N PRO A 297 -17.46 -22.99 -5.16
CA PRO A 297 -17.73 -22.81 -3.73
C PRO A 297 -16.48 -22.98 -2.86
N GLY A 298 -15.56 -23.89 -3.18
CA GLY A 298 -14.30 -24.05 -2.43
C GLY A 298 -13.36 -22.85 -2.54
N GLU A 299 -13.20 -22.33 -3.75
CA GLU A 299 -12.40 -21.13 -3.98
C GLU A 299 -13.01 -19.90 -3.30
N THR A 300 -14.35 -19.80 -3.33
CA THR A 300 -15.09 -18.72 -2.67
C THR A 300 -14.93 -18.80 -1.14
N ALA A 301 -14.98 -20.00 -0.56
CA ALA A 301 -14.72 -20.21 0.86
C ALA A 301 -13.29 -19.81 1.24
N ARG A 302 -12.28 -20.10 0.38
CA ARG A 302 -10.89 -19.67 0.61
C ARG A 302 -10.76 -18.15 0.62
N VAL A 303 -11.38 -17.45 -0.32
CA VAL A 303 -11.37 -15.98 -0.37
C VAL A 303 -12.03 -15.38 0.87
N LEU A 304 -13.17 -15.92 1.29
CA LEU A 304 -13.85 -15.50 2.52
C LEU A 304 -12.99 -15.76 3.76
N HIS A 305 -12.33 -16.91 3.84
CA HIS A 305 -11.41 -17.22 4.92
C HIS A 305 -10.24 -16.24 4.97
N ALA A 306 -9.64 -15.92 3.82
CA ALA A 306 -8.60 -14.90 3.72
C ALA A 306 -9.08 -13.52 4.21
N LEU A 307 -10.27 -13.07 3.79
CA LEU A 307 -10.87 -11.82 4.28
C LEU A 307 -11.12 -11.85 5.80
N ALA A 308 -11.56 -12.98 6.36
CA ALA A 308 -11.75 -13.14 7.80
C ALA A 308 -10.42 -13.01 8.56
N MET A 309 -9.33 -13.59 8.05
CA MET A 309 -7.98 -13.44 8.63
C MET A 309 -7.52 -11.98 8.61
N ILE A 310 -7.76 -11.25 7.52
CA ILE A 310 -7.44 -9.82 7.43
C ILE A 310 -8.19 -9.02 8.50
N HIS A 311 -9.50 -9.26 8.67
CA HIS A 311 -10.30 -8.57 9.68
C HIS A 311 -9.84 -8.91 11.11
N TYR A 312 -9.51 -10.18 11.37
CA TYR A 312 -9.00 -10.61 12.67
C TYR A 312 -7.65 -9.96 13.00
N LEU A 313 -6.68 -10.01 12.08
CA LEU A 313 -5.39 -9.31 12.22
C LEU A 313 -5.57 -7.79 12.30
N GLY A 314 -6.70 -7.27 11.79
CA GLY A 314 -7.12 -5.89 11.92
C GLY A 314 -7.89 -5.53 13.19
N LEU A 315 -8.09 -6.48 14.09
CA LEU A 315 -8.86 -6.34 15.33
C LEU A 315 -10.34 -5.95 15.10
N ASP A 316 -10.86 -6.13 13.89
CA ASP A 316 -12.29 -6.00 13.59
C ASP A 316 -12.96 -7.38 13.78
N LEU A 317 -13.07 -7.79 15.05
CA LEU A 317 -13.54 -9.13 15.43
C LEU A 317 -14.99 -9.39 14.96
N ALA A 318 -15.83 -8.36 14.94
CA ALA A 318 -17.22 -8.49 14.50
C ALA A 318 -17.31 -8.86 13.01
N LYS A 319 -16.55 -8.16 12.15
CA LYS A 319 -16.50 -8.53 10.72
C LYS A 319 -15.75 -9.83 10.49
N ALA A 320 -14.68 -10.10 11.24
CA ALA A 320 -13.95 -11.36 11.15
C ALA A 320 -14.88 -12.55 11.41
N TRP A 321 -15.73 -12.45 12.44
CA TRP A 321 -16.74 -13.46 12.76
C TRP A 321 -17.78 -13.61 11.64
N GLU A 322 -18.36 -12.50 11.17
CA GLU A 322 -19.40 -12.52 10.13
C GLU A 322 -18.88 -13.19 8.84
N VAL A 323 -17.71 -12.79 8.37
CA VAL A 323 -17.11 -13.31 7.14
C VAL A 323 -16.61 -14.74 7.34
N GLY A 324 -16.02 -15.05 8.50
CA GLY A 324 -15.57 -16.40 8.85
C GLY A 324 -16.71 -17.42 8.90
N MET A 325 -17.87 -17.03 9.45
CA MET A 325 -19.06 -17.89 9.46
C MET A 325 -19.58 -18.18 8.04
N LYS A 326 -19.59 -17.17 7.15
CA LYS A 326 -19.91 -17.38 5.73
C LYS A 326 -18.95 -18.37 5.06
N ALA A 327 -17.65 -18.25 5.34
CA ALA A 327 -16.66 -19.20 4.85
C ALA A 327 -16.93 -20.62 5.35
N PHE A 328 -17.24 -20.76 6.64
CA PHE A 328 -17.51 -22.05 7.30
C PHE A 328 -18.76 -22.73 6.72
N ASP A 329 -19.86 -22.00 6.57
CA ASP A 329 -21.13 -22.53 6.04
C ASP A 329 -20.99 -23.03 4.60
N LEU A 330 -20.14 -22.37 3.81
CA LEU A 330 -19.81 -22.77 2.44
C LEU A 330 -18.87 -23.97 2.42
N ALA A 331 -17.83 -23.97 3.26
CA ALA A 331 -16.88 -25.07 3.36
C ALA A 331 -17.53 -26.38 3.84
N LYS A 332 -18.53 -26.31 4.73
CA LYS A 332 -19.28 -27.46 5.23
C LYS A 332 -20.01 -28.25 4.13
N GLN A 333 -20.36 -27.59 3.03
CA GLN A 333 -21.04 -28.20 1.90
C GLN A 333 -20.08 -28.95 0.97
N LEU A 334 -18.77 -28.85 1.21
CA LEU A 334 -17.72 -29.41 0.37
C LEU A 334 -17.14 -30.70 0.96
N PRO A 335 -16.64 -31.61 0.11
CA PRO A 335 -16.04 -32.86 0.56
C PRO A 335 -14.65 -32.71 1.21
N GLN A 336 -14.01 -31.53 1.13
CA GLN A 336 -12.64 -31.29 1.62
C GLN A 336 -12.63 -30.81 3.08
N GLN A 337 -12.23 -31.69 4.01
CA GLN A 337 -12.22 -31.43 5.45
C GLN A 337 -11.13 -30.45 5.91
N ASP A 338 -9.95 -30.45 5.29
CA ASP A 338 -8.80 -29.62 5.73
C ASP A 338 -9.11 -28.11 5.74
N SER A 339 -9.91 -27.65 4.76
CA SER A 339 -10.34 -26.25 4.70
C SER A 339 -11.25 -25.86 5.88
N LEU A 340 -12.05 -26.82 6.37
CA LEU A 340 -12.98 -26.61 7.48
C LEU A 340 -12.24 -26.48 8.81
N GLU A 341 -11.17 -27.25 9.02
CA GLU A 341 -10.36 -27.23 10.25
C GLU A 341 -9.71 -25.85 10.44
N THR A 342 -9.09 -25.31 9.40
CA THR A 342 -8.41 -24.00 9.48
C THR A 342 -9.39 -22.85 9.75
N ILE A 343 -10.57 -22.88 9.11
CA ILE A 343 -11.63 -21.90 9.35
C ILE A 343 -12.19 -22.03 10.77
N SER A 344 -12.42 -23.26 11.25
CA SER A 344 -12.90 -23.52 12.61
C SER A 344 -11.93 -22.96 13.64
N HIS A 345 -10.63 -23.20 13.44
CA HIS A 345 -9.59 -22.69 14.32
C HIS A 345 -9.61 -21.16 14.38
N LEU A 346 -9.77 -20.46 13.25
CA LEU A 346 -9.90 -19.00 13.25
C LEU A 346 -11.12 -18.52 14.06
N LEU A 347 -12.27 -19.18 13.92
CA LEU A 347 -13.49 -18.84 14.68
C LEU A 347 -13.30 -19.04 16.19
N GLU A 348 -12.60 -20.09 16.60
CA GLU A 348 -12.24 -20.30 18.02
C GLU A 348 -11.37 -19.16 18.57
N LEU A 349 -10.39 -18.68 17.79
CA LEU A 349 -9.53 -17.55 18.20
C LEU A 349 -10.32 -16.26 18.35
N ILE A 350 -11.26 -16.00 17.43
CA ILE A 350 -12.13 -14.83 17.49
C ILE A 350 -12.98 -14.88 18.77
N ASN A 351 -13.58 -16.03 19.08
CA ASN A 351 -14.38 -16.22 20.30
C ASN A 351 -13.56 -16.07 21.59
N ALA A 352 -12.33 -16.59 21.61
CA ALA A 352 -11.45 -16.44 22.75
C ALA A 352 -11.15 -14.95 23.02
N GLN A 353 -10.87 -14.16 21.98
CA GLN A 353 -10.63 -12.72 22.13
C GLN A 353 -11.88 -11.93 22.52
N PHE A 354 -13.07 -12.29 22.04
CA PHE A 354 -14.33 -11.71 22.53
C PHE A 354 -14.49 -11.91 24.04
N SER A 355 -14.16 -13.11 24.54
CA SER A 355 -14.28 -13.43 25.97
C SER A 355 -13.28 -12.68 26.86
N HIS A 356 -12.18 -12.17 26.28
CA HIS A 356 -11.18 -11.36 27.00
C HIS A 356 -11.46 -9.84 26.96
N THR A 357 -12.38 -9.39 26.10
CA THR A 357 -12.70 -7.97 25.91
C THR A 357 -14.00 -7.52 26.59
N THR A 358 -14.80 -8.48 27.08
CA THR A 358 -15.92 -8.28 28.02
C THR A 358 -15.46 -8.41 29.46
#